data_AF-A0A135UNN1-F1
#
_entry.id   AF-A0A135UNN1-F1
#
_cell.length_a   1.000
_cell.length_b   1.000
_cell.length_c   1.000
_cell.angle_alpha   90.00
_cell.angle_beta   90.00
_cell.angle_gamma   90.00
#
_symmetry.space_group_name_H-M   'P 1'
#
loop_
_entity.id
_entity.type
_entity.pdbx_description
1 polymer ?
#
loop_
_entity_poly.entity_id
_entity_poly.type
_entity_poly.pdbx_seq_one_letter_code
_entity_poly.pdbx_strand_id
1 'polypeptide(L)'
;MHLSWIMLTAATTALALPSGPSPTPTLPGSLEERQDTATSSATSSFPTGDFIATQHVTIPGVTNSYVTVPAKTIDIAIPTCVQTIEPDVNGYIPPGECGAIWNYYPSFAAAAVFAALFSVLTVVHIWQAANHKKSWCWVIIMASIWETLAFVFRAASSKNQQSNGIYLVFQIFILLAPIWVNAFAYMTLGRMIYFFHRSRSLLRINAATFAAIFVALDIVSFAVQLTGGSMAGPTAPPAEQMKAIHIYMGGIGLQEFFILIFVTLALKFQVEMKRLDKLSGTESRSWKPLLWALYFSLGMISARIVYRLIEFSSGHGIDNVLITHEAYFYVLEALPMLLAIAVFNVVHPAMVMNGPGSDMPGLVATMKDTSSTITMSFNLSISSRRLFLQMSGAPGAGKSTTATLLAKPLNAVILDLDVIKSSLLDSGLPFEQSAKLAYSMLWALAGNILKQGHNLIVDCTCNFKEIITRGTALAKGAGFEYWYIECRPKVDIEVLDERLRTRVAMRSQRTGVRNPPVDGDASHEHEQQEALFRRWIDNPYGPKDNVIVVDTSKHSDQCREQVLKGMEE
;
A
#
# COMPACT_ATOMS: atom_id res chain seq x y z
N MET A 1 8.35 -10.97 14.72
CA MET A 1 8.95 -10.02 15.68
C MET A 1 9.95 -9.04 15.05
N HIS A 2 9.85 -8.69 13.75
CA HIS A 2 10.83 -7.79 13.10
C HIS A 2 10.24 -6.59 12.34
N LEU A 3 8.96 -6.25 12.52
CA LEU A 3 8.36 -5.06 11.89
C LEU A 3 8.06 -3.91 12.88
N SER A 4 8.29 -4.10 14.17
CA SER A 4 7.92 -3.13 15.22
C SER A 4 8.97 -2.03 15.45
N TRP A 5 10.11 -2.05 14.76
CA TRP A 5 11.23 -1.14 15.02
C TRP A 5 11.39 0.02 14.03
N ILE A 6 10.68 0.01 12.89
CA ILE A 6 10.92 1.00 11.81
C ILE A 6 10.12 2.31 12.02
N MET A 7 9.11 2.33 12.88
CA MET A 7 8.31 3.54 13.14
C MET A 7 8.74 4.34 14.37
N LEU A 8 9.75 3.89 15.13
CA LEU A 8 10.19 4.54 16.37
C LEU A 8 11.43 5.45 16.19
N THR A 9 12.05 5.50 15.01
CA THR A 9 13.33 6.19 14.78
C THR A 9 13.22 7.58 14.15
N ALA A 10 12.02 8.07 13.83
CA ALA A 10 11.86 9.39 13.21
C ALA A 10 11.80 10.58 14.20
N ALA A 11 11.84 10.34 15.52
CA ALA A 11 11.55 11.37 16.53
C ALA A 11 12.75 11.77 17.43
N THR A 12 13.99 11.34 17.14
CA THR A 12 15.12 11.48 18.11
C THR A 12 16.38 12.17 17.60
N THR A 13 16.31 13.02 16.57
CA THR A 13 17.47 13.87 16.21
C THR A 13 17.07 15.34 16.09
N ALA A 14 17.03 16.04 17.22
CA ALA A 14 17.25 17.49 17.28
C ALA A 14 17.41 17.95 18.75
N LEU A 15 18.53 17.59 19.39
CA LEU A 15 18.96 18.22 20.64
C LEU A 15 20.50 18.28 20.67
N ALA A 16 21.04 19.43 20.27
CA ALA A 16 22.40 19.85 20.60
C ALA A 16 22.41 21.35 20.90
N LEU A 17 22.95 21.68 22.07
CA LEU A 17 23.04 23.00 22.74
C LEU A 17 24.20 23.88 22.17
N PRO A 18 24.31 25.17 22.57
CA PRO A 18 24.92 26.24 21.78
C PRO A 18 26.40 26.52 22.12
N SER A 19 27.11 27.15 21.19
CA SER A 19 28.43 27.76 21.40
C SER A 19 28.39 29.29 21.21
N GLY A 20 28.97 30.02 22.17
CA GLY A 20 29.01 31.48 22.26
C GLY A 20 29.94 32.21 21.27
N PRO A 21 30.11 33.54 21.43
CA PRO A 21 30.44 34.48 20.34
C PRO A 21 31.91 34.94 20.26
N SER A 22 32.27 35.52 19.10
CA SER A 22 33.27 36.61 18.83
C SER A 22 34.03 36.38 17.49
N PRO A 23 34.72 37.37 16.89
CA PRO A 23 34.46 38.81 16.77
C PRO A 23 34.50 39.32 15.30
N THR A 24 34.16 40.60 15.11
CA THR A 24 34.14 41.44 13.90
C THR A 24 35.46 41.47 13.10
N PRO A 25 35.43 41.95 11.83
CA PRO A 25 36.21 43.14 11.52
C PRO A 25 35.46 44.22 10.71
N THR A 26 35.79 45.46 11.07
CA THR A 26 35.42 46.80 10.60
C THR A 26 35.97 47.10 9.20
N LEU A 27 35.35 47.93 8.33
CA LEU A 27 35.55 49.40 8.10
C LEU A 27 34.89 49.81 6.73
N PRO A 28 34.82 51.09 6.26
CA PRO A 28 34.51 52.40 6.87
C PRO A 28 33.42 53.25 6.13
N GLY A 29 32.88 54.26 6.82
CA GLY A 29 32.49 55.60 6.28
C GLY A 29 31.20 55.69 5.45
N SER A 30 30.28 56.63 5.69
CA SER A 30 30.55 58.05 5.97
C SER A 30 29.28 58.84 6.34
N LEU A 31 29.51 59.90 7.14
CA LEU A 31 28.76 61.17 7.34
C LEU A 31 27.60 61.25 8.36
N GLU A 32 27.93 61.96 9.46
CA GLU A 32 27.11 62.62 10.51
C GLU A 32 26.10 63.64 9.94
N GLU A 33 24.99 63.99 10.60
CA GLU A 33 24.80 64.91 11.75
C GLU A 33 23.30 64.78 12.18
N ARG A 34 22.77 64.97 13.41
CA ARG A 34 23.06 65.87 14.54
C ARG A 34 22.31 65.38 15.80
N GLN A 35 22.89 65.64 16.97
CA GLN A 35 22.41 65.33 18.33
C GLN A 35 21.08 65.98 18.71
N ASP A 36 20.33 65.32 19.60
CA ASP A 36 19.78 65.93 20.82
C ASP A 36 19.75 64.91 21.98
N THR A 37 20.22 65.32 23.15
CA THR A 37 20.40 64.49 24.36
C THR A 37 19.41 64.89 25.46
N ALA A 38 18.83 63.85 26.09
CA ALA A 38 18.28 63.75 27.44
C ALA A 38 16.92 64.42 27.78
N THR A 39 15.96 63.59 28.22
CA THR A 39 15.68 63.37 29.66
C THR A 39 14.95 62.03 29.85
N SER A 40 15.37 61.28 30.86
CA SER A 40 14.82 59.97 31.25
C SER A 40 13.39 60.04 31.79
N SER A 41 12.55 59.10 31.39
CA SER A 41 11.53 58.52 32.27
C SER A 41 11.51 57.02 32.04
N ALA A 42 11.61 56.27 33.13
CA ALA A 42 11.59 54.83 33.13
C ALA A 42 10.21 54.35 32.65
N THR A 43 10.17 53.64 31.53
CA THR A 43 9.05 52.79 31.15
C THR A 43 9.56 51.37 31.05
N SER A 44 8.90 50.51 31.83
CA SER A 44 8.98 49.06 31.83
C SER A 44 9.24 48.51 30.42
N SER A 45 10.26 47.66 30.31
CA SER A 45 10.53 46.86 29.12
C SER A 45 9.30 46.01 28.78
N PHE A 46 8.54 46.45 27.78
CA PHE A 46 7.54 45.62 27.10
C PHE A 46 8.27 44.48 26.37
N PRO A 47 7.72 43.25 26.35
CA PRO A 47 8.32 42.19 25.55
C PRO A 47 8.08 42.48 24.07
N THR A 48 9.17 42.62 23.33
CA THR A 48 9.23 42.62 21.87
C THR A 48 8.81 41.24 21.34
N GLY A 49 7.53 41.06 21.08
CA GLY A 49 6.98 40.01 20.22
C GLY A 49 6.21 40.67 19.07
N ASP A 50 6.30 40.10 17.87
CA ASP A 50 5.58 40.58 16.69
C ASP A 50 4.06 40.34 16.85
N PHE A 51 3.36 41.26 17.51
CA PHE A 51 1.90 41.23 17.74
C PHE A 51 1.15 42.16 16.78
N ILE A 52 1.71 42.45 15.61
CA ILE A 52 1.14 43.40 14.64
C ILE A 52 0.82 42.66 13.35
N ALA A 53 -0.44 42.66 12.94
CA ALA A 53 -0.85 42.28 11.59
C ALA A 53 -0.95 43.53 10.73
N THR A 54 -0.32 43.51 9.56
CA THR A 54 -0.36 44.62 8.61
C THR A 54 -1.57 44.48 7.70
N GLN A 55 -2.54 45.40 7.83
CA GLN A 55 -3.64 45.52 6.88
C GLN A 55 -3.27 46.54 5.81
N HIS A 56 -3.21 46.10 4.55
CA HIS A 56 -2.97 46.98 3.42
C HIS A 56 -4.29 47.56 2.92
N VAL A 57 -4.46 48.88 3.04
CA VAL A 57 -5.60 49.61 2.49
C VAL A 57 -5.13 50.44 1.31
N THR A 58 -5.58 50.08 0.11
CA THR A 58 -5.28 50.85 -1.11
C THR A 58 -6.35 51.89 -1.34
N ILE A 59 -5.99 53.17 -1.18
CA ILE A 59 -6.86 54.27 -1.56
C ILE A 59 -6.74 54.45 -3.09
N PRO A 60 -7.84 54.30 -3.86
CA PRO A 60 -7.79 54.46 -5.30
C PRO A 60 -7.41 55.91 -5.65
N GLY A 61 -6.50 56.06 -6.60
CA GLY A 61 -6.09 57.37 -7.11
C GLY A 61 -7.24 58.03 -7.87
N VAL A 62 -7.26 59.37 -7.88
CA VAL A 62 -8.25 60.15 -8.61
C VAL A 62 -7.53 61.06 -9.60
N THR A 63 -7.95 60.98 -10.86
CA THR A 63 -7.49 61.87 -11.93
C THR A 63 -8.65 62.74 -12.37
N ASN A 64 -8.46 64.05 -12.36
CA ASN A 64 -9.36 65.00 -13.01
C ASN A 64 -8.58 65.94 -13.95
N SER A 65 -9.28 66.88 -14.58
CA SER A 65 -8.72 67.81 -15.58
C SER A 65 -7.67 68.79 -15.03
N TYR A 66 -7.47 68.84 -13.71
CA TYR A 66 -6.55 69.80 -13.08
C TYR A 66 -5.43 69.09 -12.28
N VAL A 67 -5.65 67.88 -11.78
CA VAL A 67 -4.71 67.12 -10.95
C VAL A 67 -4.84 65.60 -11.17
N THR A 68 -3.71 64.90 -11.14
CA THR A 68 -3.62 63.45 -11.02
C THR A 68 -3.05 63.07 -9.65
N VAL A 69 -3.83 62.38 -8.83
CA VAL A 69 -3.34 61.80 -7.56
C VAL A 69 -3.20 60.29 -7.74
N PRO A 70 -1.99 59.72 -7.63
CA PRO A 70 -1.78 58.27 -7.75
C PRO A 70 -2.41 57.52 -6.57
N ALA A 71 -2.79 56.26 -6.81
CA ALA A 71 -3.26 55.37 -5.75
C ALA A 71 -2.17 55.22 -4.68
N LYS A 72 -2.57 55.28 -3.41
CA LYS A 72 -1.64 55.17 -2.28
C LYS A 72 -2.09 54.02 -1.40
N THR A 73 -1.20 53.07 -1.21
CA THR A 73 -1.38 51.98 -0.25
C THR A 73 -0.90 52.46 1.11
N ILE A 74 -1.73 52.29 2.13
CA ILE A 74 -1.42 52.57 3.53
C ILE A 74 -1.33 51.24 4.26
N ASP A 75 -0.24 51.06 5.01
CA ASP A 75 -0.02 49.91 5.87
C ASP A 75 -0.51 50.26 7.27
N ILE A 76 -1.62 49.65 7.69
CA ILE A 76 -2.17 49.82 9.03
C ILE A 76 -1.65 48.69 9.90
N ALA A 77 -0.84 49.04 10.88
CA ALA A 77 -0.41 48.14 11.95
C ALA A 77 -1.57 47.95 12.94
N ILE A 78 -2.23 46.79 12.91
CA ILE A 78 -3.29 46.44 13.85
C ILE A 78 -2.71 45.47 14.88
N PRO A 79 -2.83 45.73 16.20
CA PRO A 79 -2.44 44.77 17.21
C PRO A 79 -3.31 43.51 17.07
N THR A 80 -2.69 42.34 16.90
CA THR A 80 -3.37 41.04 16.77
C THR A 80 -4.06 40.61 18.08
N CYS A 81 -3.63 41.18 19.19
CA CYS A 81 -4.19 40.98 20.53
C CYS A 81 -3.96 42.25 21.36
N VAL A 82 -4.79 42.45 22.39
CA VAL A 82 -4.60 43.54 23.36
C VAL A 82 -4.31 42.90 24.70
N GLN A 83 -3.18 43.22 25.33
CA GLN A 83 -2.86 42.72 26.66
C GLN A 83 -3.36 43.71 27.72
N THR A 84 -4.47 43.41 28.37
CA THR A 84 -5.10 44.17 29.46
C THR A 84 -4.98 43.49 30.82
N ILE A 85 -4.65 42.19 30.87
CA ILE A 85 -4.62 41.39 32.10
C ILE A 85 -3.30 40.60 32.23
N GLU A 86 -2.74 40.53 33.44
CA GLU A 86 -1.61 39.64 33.76
C GLU A 86 -2.09 38.20 34.05
N PRO A 87 -1.35 37.16 33.65
CA PRO A 87 -1.74 35.77 33.89
C PRO A 87 -1.93 35.42 35.38
N ASP A 88 -2.94 34.60 35.67
CA ASP A 88 -3.21 34.12 37.04
C ASP A 88 -2.18 33.09 37.53
N VAL A 89 -2.37 32.54 38.74
CA VAL A 89 -1.49 31.52 39.34
C VAL A 89 -1.33 30.26 38.48
N ASN A 90 -2.34 29.91 37.67
CA ASN A 90 -2.30 28.79 36.73
C ASN A 90 -1.89 29.23 35.31
N GLY A 91 -1.65 30.52 35.10
CA GLY A 91 -1.31 31.13 33.81
C GLY A 91 -2.51 31.42 32.90
N TYR A 92 -3.74 31.45 33.43
CA TYR A 92 -4.92 31.76 32.60
C TYR A 92 -4.96 33.25 32.24
N ILE A 93 -5.32 33.51 30.98
CA ILE A 93 -5.64 34.84 30.46
C ILE A 93 -6.90 34.69 29.57
N PRO A 94 -7.87 35.62 29.64
CA PRO A 94 -9.10 35.54 28.83
C PRO A 94 -8.85 35.54 27.31
N PRO A 95 -9.79 34.99 26.52
CA PRO A 95 -9.69 35.00 25.06
C PRO A 95 -9.68 36.44 24.51
N GLY A 96 -8.82 36.72 23.53
CA GLY A 96 -8.61 38.07 22.96
C GLY A 96 -7.36 38.78 23.50
N GLU A 97 -6.79 38.24 24.57
CA GLU A 97 -5.55 38.73 25.17
C GLU A 97 -4.31 38.09 24.54
N CYS A 98 -3.17 38.78 24.60
CA CYS A 98 -1.92 38.25 24.09
C CYS A 98 -1.47 37.02 24.90
N GLY A 99 -1.20 35.91 24.21
CA GLY A 99 -0.81 34.65 24.85
C GLY A 99 -1.97 33.81 25.39
N ALA A 100 -3.22 34.14 25.09
CA ALA A 100 -4.36 33.30 25.43
C ALA A 100 -4.37 32.01 24.57
N ILE A 101 -4.14 30.86 25.21
CA ILE A 101 -4.17 29.53 24.55
C ILE A 101 -5.56 28.89 24.63
N TRP A 102 -6.31 29.16 25.70
CA TRP A 102 -7.60 28.56 25.98
C TRP A 102 -8.76 29.55 25.76
N ASN A 103 -9.87 29.05 25.22
CA ASN A 103 -11.10 29.84 25.03
C ASN A 103 -12.00 29.90 26.27
N TYR A 104 -11.61 29.21 27.34
CA TYR A 104 -12.32 29.10 28.62
C TYR A 104 -11.34 28.73 29.73
N TYR A 105 -11.76 28.81 30.99
CA TYR A 105 -10.96 28.35 32.13
C TYR A 105 -11.01 26.82 32.25
N PRO A 106 -9.92 26.07 31.97
CA PRO A 106 -9.95 24.61 31.99
C PRO A 106 -10.04 24.03 33.42
N SER A 107 -10.91 23.03 33.62
CA SER A 107 -11.09 22.35 34.90
C SER A 107 -10.08 21.22 35.11
N PHE A 108 -9.16 21.40 36.06
CA PHE A 108 -8.24 20.36 36.50
C PHE A 108 -8.96 19.10 36.98
N ALA A 109 -10.03 19.28 37.78
CA ALA A 109 -10.76 18.16 38.37
C ALA A 109 -11.42 17.29 37.30
N ALA A 110 -12.04 17.91 36.28
CA ALA A 110 -12.66 17.17 35.19
C ALA A 110 -11.61 16.41 34.36
N ALA A 111 -10.48 17.04 34.04
CA ALA A 111 -9.39 16.39 33.30
C ALA A 111 -8.82 15.20 34.09
N ALA A 112 -8.61 15.36 35.40
CA ALA A 112 -8.11 14.30 36.28
C ALA A 112 -9.08 13.11 36.38
N VAL A 113 -10.41 13.36 36.44
CA VAL A 113 -11.42 12.29 36.45
C VAL A 113 -11.37 11.48 35.15
N PHE A 114 -11.34 12.13 33.99
CA PHE A 114 -11.26 11.41 32.71
C PHE A 114 -9.92 10.67 32.55
N ALA A 115 -8.80 11.26 32.99
CA ALA A 115 -7.51 10.56 33.03
C ALA A 115 -7.59 9.28 33.87
N ALA A 116 -8.21 9.35 35.06
CA ALA A 116 -8.41 8.18 35.91
C ALA A 116 -9.29 7.13 35.22
N LEU A 117 -10.40 7.52 34.60
CA LEU A 117 -11.30 6.60 33.89
C LEU A 117 -10.60 5.87 32.74
N PHE A 118 -9.88 6.59 31.87
CA PHE A 118 -9.10 5.98 30.79
C PHE A 118 -7.96 5.09 31.30
N SER A 119 -7.33 5.47 32.42
CA SER A 119 -6.29 4.64 33.05
C SER A 119 -6.86 3.30 33.54
N VAL A 120 -8.06 3.31 34.15
CA VAL A 120 -8.76 2.08 34.57
C VAL A 120 -9.09 1.22 33.36
N LEU A 121 -9.66 1.80 32.28
CA LEU A 121 -9.92 1.05 31.05
C LEU A 121 -8.65 0.43 30.46
N THR A 122 -7.53 1.14 30.52
CA THR A 122 -6.23 0.66 30.05
C THR A 122 -5.76 -0.56 30.86
N VAL A 123 -5.83 -0.49 32.19
CA VAL A 123 -5.45 -1.61 33.06
C VAL A 123 -6.33 -2.84 32.79
N VAL A 124 -7.64 -2.64 32.62
CA VAL A 124 -8.57 -3.74 32.31
C VAL A 124 -8.23 -4.37 30.94
N HIS A 125 -8.01 -3.58 29.89
CA HIS A 125 -7.61 -4.10 28.57
C HIS A 125 -6.28 -4.86 28.62
N ILE A 126 -5.29 -4.38 29.37
CA ILE A 126 -4.01 -5.08 29.57
C ILE A 126 -4.24 -6.43 30.26
N TRP A 127 -5.04 -6.46 31.32
CA TRP A 127 -5.37 -7.68 32.04
C TRP A 127 -6.13 -8.68 31.13
N GLN A 128 -7.12 -8.20 30.36
CA GLN A 128 -7.87 -9.03 29.41
C GLN A 128 -6.97 -9.58 28.29
N ALA A 129 -6.08 -8.77 27.73
CA ALA A 129 -5.15 -9.22 26.70
C ALA A 129 -4.17 -10.28 27.22
N ALA A 130 -3.66 -10.10 28.45
CA ALA A 130 -2.80 -11.08 29.11
C ALA A 130 -3.53 -12.40 29.40
N ASN A 131 -4.75 -12.34 29.91
CA ASN A 131 -5.57 -13.51 30.24
C ASN A 131 -5.94 -14.32 28.98
N HIS A 132 -6.34 -13.64 27.90
CA HIS A 132 -6.77 -14.30 26.67
C HIS A 132 -5.64 -14.65 25.69
N LYS A 133 -4.39 -14.22 25.96
CA LYS A 133 -3.20 -14.46 25.12
C LYS A 133 -3.40 -14.07 23.65
N LYS A 134 -4.19 -13.04 23.38
CA LYS A 134 -4.47 -12.53 22.04
C LYS A 134 -3.63 -11.28 21.77
N SER A 135 -2.52 -11.47 21.06
CA SER A 135 -1.53 -10.42 20.82
C SER A 135 -2.11 -9.20 20.11
N TRP A 136 -3.10 -9.36 19.23
CA TRP A 136 -3.69 -8.29 18.43
C TRP A 136 -4.51 -7.27 19.26
N CYS A 137 -4.88 -7.59 20.50
CA CYS A 137 -5.55 -6.65 21.41
C CYS A 137 -4.63 -5.50 21.88
N TRP A 138 -3.33 -5.54 21.56
CA TRP A 138 -2.41 -4.42 21.82
C TRP A 138 -2.87 -3.09 21.20
N VAL A 139 -3.62 -3.13 20.09
CA VAL A 139 -4.10 -1.94 19.37
C VAL A 139 -5.06 -1.11 20.22
N ILE A 140 -6.04 -1.74 20.90
CA ILE A 140 -6.98 -1.02 21.76
C ILE A 140 -6.30 -0.53 23.05
N ILE A 141 -5.29 -1.24 23.54
CA ILE A 141 -4.46 -0.80 24.67
C ILE A 141 -3.71 0.48 24.30
N MET A 142 -3.16 0.58 23.08
CA MET A 142 -2.52 1.82 22.64
C MET A 142 -3.52 2.97 22.55
N ALA A 143 -4.73 2.71 22.04
CA ALA A 143 -5.78 3.72 22.01
C ALA A 143 -6.05 4.28 23.42
N SER A 144 -6.24 3.41 24.42
CA SER A 144 -6.56 3.83 25.78
C SER A 144 -5.37 4.49 26.50
N ILE A 145 -4.13 4.09 26.20
CA ILE A 145 -2.92 4.77 26.70
C ILE A 145 -2.87 6.20 26.16
N TRP A 146 -3.12 6.40 24.86
CA TRP A 146 -3.07 7.72 24.24
C TRP A 146 -4.16 8.65 24.77
N GLU A 147 -5.38 8.13 24.97
CA GLU A 147 -6.43 8.89 25.67
C GLU A 147 -6.03 9.25 27.10
N THR A 148 -5.46 8.29 27.85
CA THR A 148 -4.98 8.55 29.23
C THR A 148 -3.94 9.67 29.23
N LEU A 149 -2.95 9.61 28.33
CA LEU A 149 -1.93 10.64 28.19
C LEU A 149 -2.53 11.98 27.79
N ALA A 150 -3.50 12.02 26.86
CA ALA A 150 -4.19 13.24 26.49
C ALA A 150 -4.78 13.95 27.72
N PHE A 151 -5.52 13.23 28.57
CA PHE A 151 -6.14 13.81 29.75
C PHE A 151 -5.14 14.14 30.87
N VAL A 152 -4.02 13.40 30.98
CA VAL A 152 -2.92 13.77 31.88
C VAL A 152 -2.28 15.09 31.45
N PHE A 153 -1.96 15.24 30.16
CA PHE A 153 -1.41 16.50 29.63
C PHE A 153 -2.42 17.63 29.67
N ARG A 154 -3.73 17.35 29.50
CA ARG A 154 -4.79 18.34 29.72
C ARG A 154 -4.83 18.81 31.17
N ALA A 155 -4.75 17.89 32.14
CA ALA A 155 -4.70 18.23 33.55
C ALA A 155 -3.47 19.08 33.87
N ALA A 156 -2.29 18.71 33.35
CA ALA A 156 -1.08 19.51 33.47
C ALA A 156 -1.22 20.90 32.81
N SER A 157 -1.80 20.97 31.61
CA SER A 157 -2.02 22.21 30.88
C SER A 157 -2.98 23.14 31.63
N SER A 158 -3.99 22.61 32.34
CA SER A 158 -4.89 23.42 33.16
C SER A 158 -4.21 24.17 34.32
N LYS A 159 -3.03 23.69 34.75
CA LYS A 159 -2.18 24.32 35.78
C LYS A 159 -1.03 25.13 35.22
N ASN A 160 -0.67 24.93 33.96
CA ASN A 160 0.40 25.63 33.27
C ASN A 160 -0.09 26.08 31.89
N GLN A 161 -1.02 27.04 31.90
CA GLN A 161 -1.82 27.39 30.73
C GLN A 161 -1.08 28.22 29.69
N GLN A 162 0.08 28.79 30.03
CA GLN A 162 0.96 29.52 29.12
C GLN A 162 1.92 28.61 28.33
N SER A 163 1.94 27.30 28.63
CA SER A 163 2.82 26.36 27.94
C SER A 163 2.20 25.83 26.65
N ASN A 164 2.59 26.44 25.52
CA ASN A 164 2.27 25.92 24.18
C ASN A 164 2.68 24.47 23.99
N GLY A 165 3.81 24.04 24.56
CA GLY A 165 4.31 22.68 24.44
C GLY A 165 3.38 21.64 25.08
N ILE A 166 2.93 21.86 26.32
CA ILE A 166 2.03 20.94 27.03
C ILE A 166 0.68 20.87 26.30
N TYR A 167 0.15 22.01 25.88
CA TYR A 167 -1.10 22.10 25.13
C TYR A 167 -1.02 21.36 23.80
N LEU A 168 0.08 21.53 23.05
CA LEU A 168 0.32 20.85 21.78
C LEU A 168 0.42 19.33 21.97
N VAL A 169 1.08 18.86 23.02
CA VAL A 169 1.16 17.42 23.31
C VAL A 169 -0.24 16.85 23.63
N PHE A 170 -1.05 17.56 24.42
CA PHE A 170 -2.46 17.21 24.64
C PHE A 170 -3.23 17.12 23.31
N GLN A 171 -3.13 18.15 22.46
CA GLN A 171 -3.79 18.22 21.15
C GLN A 171 -3.40 17.05 20.24
N ILE A 172 -2.12 16.68 20.20
CA ILE A 172 -1.65 15.51 19.43
C ILE A 172 -2.34 14.24 19.97
N PHE A 173 -2.23 13.96 21.26
CA PHE A 173 -2.78 12.70 21.79
C PHE A 173 -4.30 12.59 21.61
N ILE A 174 -5.07 13.65 21.86
CA ILE A 174 -6.53 13.63 21.71
C ILE A 174 -6.97 13.48 20.24
N LEU A 175 -6.17 13.98 19.29
CA LEU A 175 -6.46 13.84 17.86
C LEU A 175 -6.09 12.45 17.32
N LEU A 176 -4.99 11.85 17.79
CA LEU A 176 -4.49 10.58 17.25
C LEU A 176 -5.06 9.34 17.93
N ALA A 177 -5.44 9.40 19.21
CA ALA A 177 -5.96 8.23 19.94
C ALA A 177 -7.15 7.53 19.24
N PRO A 178 -8.13 8.25 18.66
CA PRO A 178 -9.30 7.64 18.02
C PRO A 178 -8.98 6.81 16.77
N ILE A 179 -7.86 7.08 16.09
CA ILE A 179 -7.40 6.31 14.93
C ILE A 179 -7.14 4.86 15.35
N TRP A 180 -6.59 4.65 16.54
CA TRP A 180 -6.35 3.33 17.10
C TRP A 180 -7.65 2.59 17.42
N VAL A 181 -8.68 3.30 17.89
CA VAL A 181 -10.01 2.71 18.15
C VAL A 181 -10.67 2.27 16.85
N ASN A 182 -10.63 3.11 15.80
CA ASN A 182 -11.09 2.75 14.46
C ASN A 182 -10.36 1.53 13.90
N ALA A 183 -9.02 1.54 13.97
CA ALA A 183 -8.21 0.42 13.51
C ALA A 183 -8.59 -0.88 14.23
N PHE A 184 -8.82 -0.82 15.53
CA PHE A 184 -9.26 -1.97 16.32
C PHE A 184 -10.66 -2.46 15.90
N ALA A 185 -11.61 -1.56 15.65
CA ALA A 185 -12.94 -1.93 15.15
C ALA A 185 -12.86 -2.62 13.77
N TYR A 186 -12.06 -2.09 12.84
CA TYR A 186 -11.82 -2.68 11.52
C TYR A 186 -11.19 -4.07 11.60
N MET A 187 -10.17 -4.21 12.44
CA MET A 187 -9.52 -5.50 12.71
C MET A 187 -10.47 -6.50 13.36
N THR A 188 -11.33 -6.05 14.27
CA THR A 188 -12.31 -6.89 14.96
C THR A 188 -13.30 -7.47 13.95
N LEU A 189 -13.90 -6.66 13.07
CA LEU A 189 -14.79 -7.18 12.03
C LEU A 189 -14.05 -8.10 11.05
N GLY A 190 -12.84 -7.73 10.61
CA GLY A 190 -12.03 -8.59 9.74
C GLY A 190 -11.84 -9.98 10.36
N ARG A 191 -11.49 -10.04 11.64
CA ARG A 191 -11.35 -11.32 12.38
C ARG A 191 -12.68 -12.05 12.54
N MET A 192 -13.79 -11.35 12.73
CA MET A 192 -15.13 -11.96 12.75
C MET A 192 -15.46 -12.59 11.40
N ILE A 193 -15.17 -11.92 10.28
CA ILE A 193 -15.35 -12.48 8.94
C ILE A 193 -14.48 -13.73 8.77
N TYR A 194 -13.22 -13.69 9.19
CA TYR A 194 -12.33 -14.86 9.10
C TYR A 194 -12.82 -16.05 9.94
N PHE A 195 -13.32 -15.80 11.14
CA PHE A 195 -13.68 -16.85 12.09
C PHE A 195 -15.08 -17.43 11.87
N PHE A 196 -16.06 -16.61 11.52
CA PHE A 196 -17.46 -17.02 11.39
C PHE A 196 -17.89 -17.30 9.95
N HIS A 197 -17.32 -16.62 8.96
CA HIS A 197 -17.75 -16.79 7.58
C HIS A 197 -17.05 -17.97 6.90
N ARG A 198 -17.82 -18.90 6.31
CA ARG A 198 -17.28 -20.14 5.68
C ARG A 198 -16.26 -19.87 4.57
N SER A 199 -16.43 -18.77 3.82
CA SER A 199 -15.52 -18.36 2.73
C SER A 199 -14.33 -17.53 3.22
N ARG A 200 -14.25 -17.17 4.52
CA ARG A 200 -13.24 -16.27 5.13
C ARG A 200 -13.05 -14.92 4.42
N SER A 201 -14.01 -14.58 3.58
CA SER A 201 -14.02 -13.42 2.70
C SER A 201 -15.42 -12.84 2.66
N LEU A 202 -15.50 -11.53 2.54
CA LEU A 202 -16.72 -10.77 2.33
C LEU A 202 -16.55 -10.02 1.01
N LEU A 203 -17.57 -10.04 0.13
CA LEU A 203 -17.45 -9.45 -1.22
C LEU A 203 -16.31 -10.01 -2.09
N ARG A 204 -15.90 -11.27 -1.88
CA ARG A 204 -14.70 -11.88 -2.49
C ARG A 204 -13.36 -11.22 -2.08
N ILE A 205 -13.38 -10.30 -1.11
CA ILE A 205 -12.18 -9.73 -0.51
C ILE A 205 -11.86 -10.52 0.76
N ASN A 206 -10.60 -10.92 0.93
CA ASN A 206 -10.15 -11.63 2.12
C ASN A 206 -10.21 -10.74 3.37
N ALA A 207 -10.58 -11.32 4.51
CA ALA A 207 -10.70 -10.66 5.81
C ALA A 207 -9.47 -9.82 6.23
N ALA A 208 -8.25 -10.29 5.98
CA ALA A 208 -7.03 -9.57 6.35
C ALA A 208 -6.81 -8.34 5.48
N THR A 209 -7.02 -8.46 4.16
CA THR A 209 -6.94 -7.34 3.21
C THR A 209 -8.03 -6.31 3.49
N PHE A 210 -9.23 -6.78 3.82
CA PHE A 210 -10.36 -5.94 4.18
C PHE A 210 -10.03 -4.99 5.33
N ALA A 211 -9.55 -5.52 6.47
CA ALA A 211 -9.17 -4.67 7.61
C ALA A 211 -8.02 -3.72 7.29
N ALA A 212 -7.02 -4.17 6.52
CA ALA A 212 -5.87 -3.35 6.13
C ALA A 212 -6.26 -2.15 5.24
N ILE A 213 -7.21 -2.32 4.32
CA ILE A 213 -7.70 -1.25 3.45
C ILE A 213 -8.28 -0.11 4.28
N PHE A 214 -9.20 -0.41 5.22
CA PHE A 214 -9.84 0.63 6.03
C PHE A 214 -8.87 1.33 6.97
N VAL A 215 -7.91 0.60 7.56
CA VAL A 215 -6.83 1.21 8.35
C VAL A 215 -5.99 2.16 7.49
N ALA A 216 -5.65 1.78 6.25
CA ALA A 216 -4.89 2.63 5.35
C ALA A 216 -5.68 3.88 4.92
N LEU A 217 -6.98 3.73 4.62
CA LEU A 217 -7.86 4.83 4.28
C LEU A 217 -7.96 5.87 5.42
N ASP A 218 -8.06 5.41 6.68
CA ASP A 218 -8.08 6.30 7.85
C ASP A 218 -6.73 7.01 8.08
N ILE A 219 -5.60 6.34 7.80
CA ILE A 219 -4.27 6.99 7.88
C ILE A 219 -4.18 8.11 6.83
N VAL A 220 -4.72 7.88 5.62
CA VAL A 220 -4.74 8.90 4.56
C VAL A 220 -5.63 10.07 4.95
N SER A 221 -6.84 9.83 5.45
CA SER A 221 -7.73 10.91 5.90
C SER A 221 -7.11 11.71 7.05
N PHE A 222 -6.40 11.05 7.97
CA PHE A 222 -5.65 11.69 9.03
C PHE A 222 -4.47 12.53 8.52
N ALA A 223 -3.72 12.06 7.51
CA ALA A 223 -2.65 12.86 6.90
C ALA A 223 -3.18 14.17 6.29
N VAL A 224 -4.38 14.14 5.70
CA VAL A 224 -5.08 15.35 5.24
C VAL A 224 -5.41 16.28 6.41
N GLN A 225 -5.90 15.74 7.54
CA GLN A 225 -6.16 16.51 8.76
C GLN A 225 -4.88 17.16 9.30
N LEU A 226 -3.79 16.40 9.45
CA LEU A 226 -2.51 16.95 9.91
C LEU A 226 -2.01 18.08 9.02
N THR A 227 -2.12 17.91 7.70
CA THR A 227 -1.72 18.95 6.75
C THR A 227 -2.57 20.20 6.95
N GLY A 228 -3.90 20.08 6.98
CA GLY A 228 -4.81 21.20 7.24
C GLY A 228 -4.56 21.88 8.60
N GLY A 229 -4.36 21.09 9.66
CA GLY A 229 -4.07 21.61 11.00
C GLY A 229 -2.73 22.34 11.09
N SER A 230 -1.68 21.82 10.45
CA SER A 230 -0.35 22.48 10.43
C SER A 230 -0.33 23.79 9.65
N MET A 231 -1.20 23.93 8.65
CA MET A 231 -1.30 25.12 7.81
C MET A 231 -2.13 26.23 8.47
N ALA A 232 -2.91 25.92 9.51
CA ALA A 232 -3.76 26.87 10.23
C ALA A 232 -2.98 27.69 11.28
N GLY A 233 -1.74 28.08 10.96
CA GLY A 233 -0.87 28.81 11.87
C GLY A 233 -1.38 30.24 12.15
N PRO A 234 -1.15 30.79 13.37
CA PRO A 234 -1.67 32.09 13.77
C PRO A 234 -1.12 33.27 12.95
N THR A 235 0.00 33.08 12.26
CA THR A 235 0.65 34.09 11.41
C THR A 235 0.21 34.03 9.94
N ALA A 236 -0.57 33.04 9.54
CA ALA A 236 -1.03 32.92 8.16
C ALA A 236 -2.12 33.96 7.84
N PRO A 237 -2.20 34.49 6.61
CA PRO A 237 -3.29 35.39 6.21
C PRO A 237 -4.68 34.74 6.42
N PRO A 238 -5.74 35.50 6.73
CA PRO A 238 -7.07 34.94 7.03
C PRO A 238 -7.61 34.00 5.94
N ALA A 239 -7.36 34.32 4.66
CA ALA A 239 -7.77 33.47 3.54
C ALA A 239 -7.05 32.11 3.52
N GLU A 240 -5.78 32.07 3.91
CA GLU A 240 -4.99 30.83 4.00
C GLU A 240 -5.38 30.00 5.22
N GLN A 241 -5.66 30.64 6.36
CA GLN A 241 -6.19 29.96 7.55
C GLN A 241 -7.53 29.28 7.25
N MET A 242 -8.46 29.97 6.58
CA MET A 242 -9.74 29.38 6.19
C MET A 242 -9.57 28.20 5.24
N LYS A 243 -8.65 28.30 4.28
CA LYS A 243 -8.31 27.17 3.39
C LYS A 243 -7.75 25.99 4.18
N ALA A 244 -6.88 26.24 5.16
CA ALA A 244 -6.31 25.22 6.03
C ALA A 244 -7.38 24.48 6.86
N ILE A 245 -8.33 25.24 7.43
CA ILE A 245 -9.48 24.69 8.15
C ILE A 245 -10.37 23.85 7.23
N HIS A 246 -10.63 24.28 5.99
CA HIS A 246 -11.39 23.48 5.03
C HIS A 246 -10.69 22.17 4.64
N ILE A 247 -9.35 22.18 4.50
CA ILE A 247 -8.56 20.95 4.27
C ILE A 247 -8.70 20.02 5.48
N TYR A 248 -8.58 20.57 6.70
CA TYR A 248 -8.75 19.81 7.93
C TYR A 248 -10.15 19.18 8.03
N MET A 249 -11.21 19.96 7.79
CA MET A 249 -12.59 19.47 7.75
C MET A 249 -12.81 18.41 6.66
N GLY A 250 -12.17 18.56 5.50
CA GLY A 250 -12.18 17.56 4.44
C GLY A 250 -11.64 16.21 4.90
N GLY A 251 -10.57 16.21 5.69
CA GLY A 251 -10.02 14.99 6.29
C GLY A 251 -10.97 14.33 7.30
N ILE A 252 -11.63 15.12 8.16
CA ILE A 252 -12.68 14.63 9.08
C ILE A 252 -13.85 14.01 8.30
N GLY A 253 -14.35 14.72 7.29
CA GLY A 253 -15.46 14.24 6.47
C GLY A 253 -15.12 12.97 5.68
N LEU A 254 -13.88 12.86 5.19
CA LEU A 254 -13.38 11.67 4.52
C LEU A 254 -13.31 10.46 5.48
N GLN A 255 -12.88 10.69 6.72
CA GLN A 255 -12.89 9.66 7.76
C GLN A 255 -14.31 9.16 8.06
N GLU A 256 -15.28 10.07 8.23
CA GLU A 256 -16.68 9.65 8.45
C GLU A 256 -17.23 8.87 7.26
N PHE A 257 -16.93 9.30 6.04
CA PHE A 257 -17.36 8.61 4.83
C PHE A 257 -16.87 7.15 4.80
N PHE A 258 -15.62 6.90 5.18
CA PHE A 258 -15.08 5.54 5.27
C PHE A 258 -15.75 4.70 6.37
N ILE A 259 -16.07 5.31 7.52
CA ILE A 259 -16.82 4.65 8.59
C ILE A 259 -18.22 4.25 8.10
N LEU A 260 -18.93 5.12 7.39
CA LEU A 260 -20.26 4.82 6.85
C LEU A 260 -20.24 3.66 5.83
N ILE A 261 -19.22 3.63 4.96
CA ILE A 261 -18.99 2.48 4.08
C ILE A 261 -18.74 1.22 4.91
N PHE A 262 -17.89 1.31 5.93
CA PHE A 262 -17.57 0.18 6.79
C PHE A 262 -18.80 -0.36 7.53
N VAL A 263 -19.66 0.51 8.07
CA VAL A 263 -20.94 0.14 8.69
C VAL A 263 -21.84 -0.58 7.68
N THR A 264 -21.92 -0.10 6.44
CA THR A 264 -22.68 -0.77 5.37
C THR A 264 -22.16 -2.19 5.11
N LEU A 265 -20.85 -2.40 5.16
CA LEU A 265 -20.23 -3.72 5.01
C LEU A 265 -20.46 -4.61 6.25
N ALA A 266 -20.44 -4.05 7.45
CA ALA A 266 -20.81 -4.74 8.68
C ALA A 266 -22.28 -5.20 8.67
N LEU A 267 -23.20 -4.35 8.17
CA LEU A 267 -24.61 -4.71 7.95
C LEU A 267 -24.74 -5.86 6.94
N LYS A 268 -23.96 -5.82 5.85
CA LYS A 268 -23.92 -6.93 4.89
C LYS A 268 -23.43 -8.22 5.54
N PHE A 269 -22.38 -8.17 6.35
CA PHE A 269 -21.91 -9.32 7.13
C PHE A 269 -23.00 -9.85 8.07
N GLN A 270 -23.74 -8.96 8.75
CA GLN A 270 -24.86 -9.34 9.60
C GLN A 270 -25.97 -10.09 8.85
N VAL A 271 -26.34 -9.60 7.67
CA VAL A 271 -27.37 -10.23 6.82
C VAL A 271 -26.93 -11.62 6.39
N GLU A 272 -25.69 -11.78 5.93
CA GLU A 272 -25.16 -13.08 5.50
C GLU A 272 -25.08 -14.07 6.67
N MET A 273 -24.63 -13.63 7.85
CA MET A 273 -24.58 -14.47 9.05
C MET A 273 -25.98 -14.91 9.50
N LYS A 274 -26.97 -14.01 9.49
CA LYS A 274 -28.37 -14.39 9.78
C LYS A 274 -28.91 -15.42 8.77
N ARG A 275 -28.50 -15.34 7.50
CA ARG A 275 -28.88 -16.33 6.48
C ARG A 275 -28.24 -17.69 6.76
N LEU A 276 -26.97 -17.72 7.15
CA LEU A 276 -26.24 -18.95 7.49
C LEU A 276 -26.79 -19.61 8.76
N ASP A 277 -27.16 -18.83 9.78
CA ASP A 277 -27.76 -19.35 11.01
C ASP A 277 -29.10 -20.05 10.72
N LYS A 278 -29.95 -19.44 9.88
CA LYS A 278 -31.23 -20.04 9.45
C LYS A 278 -31.04 -21.36 8.71
N LEU A 279 -29.99 -21.49 7.90
CA LEU A 279 -29.70 -22.71 7.12
C LEU A 279 -29.07 -23.82 7.97
N SER A 280 -28.26 -23.45 8.97
CA SER A 280 -27.44 -24.42 9.72
C SER A 280 -28.14 -25.01 10.94
N GLY A 281 -29.29 -24.44 11.38
CA GLY A 281 -30.11 -24.98 12.47
C GLY A 281 -29.42 -25.10 13.84
N THR A 282 -28.18 -24.61 13.97
CA THR A 282 -27.32 -24.80 15.14
C THR A 282 -26.88 -23.42 15.64
N GLU A 283 -27.43 -22.95 16.77
CA GLU A 283 -27.03 -21.72 17.49
C GLU A 283 -25.68 -21.91 18.22
N SER A 284 -24.65 -22.42 17.53
CA SER A 284 -23.42 -22.88 18.21
C SER A 284 -22.44 -21.76 18.56
N ARG A 285 -22.47 -20.60 17.90
CA ARG A 285 -21.53 -19.50 18.21
C ARG A 285 -22.17 -18.11 18.10
N SER A 286 -22.29 -17.42 19.23
CA SER A 286 -22.92 -16.10 19.34
C SER A 286 -22.00 -14.99 18.81
N TRP A 287 -22.02 -14.75 17.49
CA TRP A 287 -21.34 -13.60 16.86
C TRP A 287 -22.04 -12.26 17.17
N LYS A 288 -23.31 -12.29 17.58
CA LYS A 288 -24.21 -11.14 17.77
C LYS A 288 -23.69 -10.11 18.80
N PRO A 289 -23.23 -10.49 20.01
CA PRO A 289 -22.82 -9.50 21.03
C PRO A 289 -21.64 -8.65 20.58
N LEU A 290 -20.64 -9.27 19.95
CA LEU A 290 -19.46 -8.56 19.47
C LEU A 290 -19.81 -7.61 18.31
N LEU A 291 -20.75 -7.99 17.43
CA LEU A 291 -21.21 -7.11 16.37
C LEU A 291 -21.96 -5.89 16.92
N TRP A 292 -22.80 -6.08 17.94
CA TRP A 292 -23.48 -4.98 18.62
C TRP A 292 -22.52 -4.05 19.35
N ALA A 293 -21.50 -4.60 20.01
CA ALA A 293 -20.43 -3.81 20.62
C ALA A 293 -19.68 -2.97 19.57
N LEU A 294 -19.41 -3.56 18.39
CA LEU A 294 -18.79 -2.88 17.28
C LEU A 294 -19.68 -1.74 16.73
N TYR A 295 -20.97 -1.96 16.54
CA TYR A 295 -21.90 -0.88 16.12
C TYR A 295 -21.98 0.23 17.15
N PHE A 296 -22.04 -0.11 18.44
CA PHE A 296 -22.04 0.89 19.50
C PHE A 296 -20.76 1.72 19.48
N SER A 297 -19.59 1.07 19.39
CA SER A 297 -18.31 1.78 19.29
C SER A 297 -18.26 2.70 18.07
N LEU A 298 -18.65 2.22 16.88
CA LEU A 298 -18.66 3.04 15.67
C LEU A 298 -19.63 4.21 15.78
N GLY A 299 -20.80 4.01 16.38
CA GLY A 299 -21.76 5.08 16.62
C GLY A 299 -21.22 6.18 17.54
N MET A 300 -20.50 5.81 18.60
CA MET A 300 -19.86 6.80 19.48
C MET A 300 -18.73 7.55 18.77
N ILE A 301 -17.95 6.86 17.92
CA ILE A 301 -16.89 7.52 17.12
C ILE A 301 -17.50 8.47 16.09
N SER A 302 -18.56 8.06 15.38
CA SER A 302 -19.30 8.95 14.47
C SER A 302 -19.88 10.16 15.20
N ALA A 303 -20.42 9.99 16.41
CA ALA A 303 -20.93 11.12 17.21
C ALA A 303 -19.83 12.16 17.50
N ARG A 304 -18.63 11.70 17.87
CA ARG A 304 -17.45 12.55 18.04
C ARG A 304 -17.07 13.25 16.73
N ILE A 305 -17.02 12.51 15.61
CA ILE A 305 -16.63 13.06 14.31
C ILE A 305 -17.61 14.14 13.85
N VAL A 306 -18.92 13.93 14.05
CA VAL A 306 -19.96 14.93 13.79
C VAL A 306 -19.77 16.16 14.67
N TYR A 307 -19.50 15.99 15.97
CA TYR A 307 -19.17 17.11 16.85
C TYR A 307 -17.97 17.90 16.34
N ARG A 308 -16.88 17.23 15.96
CA ARG A 308 -15.70 17.89 15.38
C ARG A 308 -16.03 18.62 14.09
N LEU A 309 -16.81 18.02 13.20
CA LEU A 309 -17.20 18.70 11.97
C LEU A 309 -18.01 19.97 12.24
N ILE A 310 -18.94 19.92 13.20
CA ILE A 310 -19.74 21.08 13.63
C ILE A 310 -18.85 22.14 14.28
N GLU A 311 -17.97 21.75 15.19
CA GLU A 311 -17.01 22.62 15.90
C GLU A 311 -16.24 23.53 14.93
N PHE A 312 -15.68 22.95 13.85
CA PHE A 312 -14.93 23.71 12.86
C PHE A 312 -15.82 24.44 11.84
N SER A 313 -17.05 23.96 11.59
CA SER A 313 -18.00 24.62 10.68
C SER A 313 -18.60 25.90 11.28
N SER A 314 -18.71 25.98 12.61
CA SER A 314 -19.33 27.11 13.32
C SER A 314 -18.40 28.33 13.49
N GLY A 315 -17.18 28.28 12.93
CA GLY A 315 -16.22 29.38 12.96
C GLY A 315 -15.43 29.49 14.29
N HIS A 316 -14.36 30.29 14.29
CA HIS A 316 -13.45 30.46 15.45
C HIS A 316 -13.75 31.72 16.29
N GLY A 317 -14.91 32.34 16.09
CA GLY A 317 -15.33 33.51 16.87
C GLY A 317 -15.75 33.18 18.30
N ILE A 318 -15.80 34.20 19.15
CA ILE A 318 -16.30 34.15 20.53
C ILE A 318 -17.78 33.67 20.56
N ASP A 319 -18.49 33.83 19.45
CA ASP A 319 -19.88 33.41 19.26
C ASP A 319 -20.04 31.88 19.18
N ASN A 320 -18.95 31.12 19.00
CA ASN A 320 -19.01 29.67 18.94
C ASN A 320 -19.06 29.06 20.37
N VAL A 321 -20.28 28.72 20.79
CA VAL A 321 -20.57 28.16 22.12
C VAL A 321 -19.85 26.81 22.35
N LEU A 322 -19.55 26.04 21.29
CA LEU A 322 -18.92 24.72 21.41
C LEU A 322 -17.46 24.80 21.86
N ILE A 323 -16.73 25.84 21.44
CA ILE A 323 -15.30 26.02 21.79
C ILE A 323 -15.11 26.87 23.04
N THR A 324 -16.12 27.63 23.46
CA THR A 324 -16.08 28.52 24.63
C THR A 324 -16.60 27.85 25.91
N HIS A 325 -17.28 26.71 25.83
CA HIS A 325 -17.78 25.98 26.99
C HIS A 325 -17.15 24.60 27.10
N GLU A 326 -16.40 24.38 28.19
CA GLU A 326 -15.67 23.13 28.43
C GLU A 326 -16.57 21.88 28.47
N ALA A 327 -17.83 22.03 28.89
CA ALA A 327 -18.76 20.91 29.02
C ALA A 327 -18.97 20.14 27.71
N TYR A 328 -19.03 20.84 26.57
CA TYR A 328 -19.22 20.18 25.27
C TYR A 328 -18.05 19.29 24.91
N PHE A 329 -16.82 19.71 25.22
CA PHE A 329 -15.64 18.87 25.03
C PHE A 329 -15.76 17.56 25.82
N TYR A 330 -16.08 17.59 27.12
CA TYR A 330 -16.21 16.33 27.87
C TYR A 330 -17.37 15.45 27.42
N VAL A 331 -18.51 16.04 27.06
CA VAL A 331 -19.72 15.27 26.70
C VAL A 331 -19.69 14.74 25.26
N LEU A 332 -19.10 15.49 24.32
CA LEU A 332 -19.14 15.18 22.88
C LEU A 332 -17.79 14.73 22.31
N GLU A 333 -16.68 14.98 23.01
CA GLU A 333 -15.35 14.45 22.64
C GLU A 333 -14.94 13.30 23.57
N ALA A 334 -14.86 13.56 24.88
CA ALA A 334 -14.26 12.62 25.83
C ALA A 334 -15.14 11.41 26.13
N LEU A 335 -16.42 11.66 26.45
CA LEU A 335 -17.37 10.61 26.82
C LEU A 335 -17.64 9.62 25.68
N PRO A 336 -17.80 10.04 24.40
CA PRO A 336 -17.95 9.10 23.31
C PRO A 336 -16.75 8.18 23.13
N MET A 337 -15.54 8.71 23.23
CA MET A 337 -14.33 7.89 23.16
C MET A 337 -14.20 6.94 24.35
N LEU A 338 -14.53 7.39 25.55
CA LEU A 338 -14.56 6.55 26.74
C LEU A 338 -15.51 5.36 26.55
N LEU A 339 -16.72 5.62 26.06
CA LEU A 339 -17.74 4.58 25.83
C LEU A 339 -17.36 3.65 24.67
N ALA A 340 -16.77 4.18 23.60
CA ALA A 340 -16.26 3.40 22.47
C ALA A 340 -15.18 2.39 22.89
N ILE A 341 -14.29 2.77 23.82
CA ILE A 341 -13.26 1.88 24.35
C ILE A 341 -13.84 0.93 25.41
N ALA A 342 -14.76 1.42 26.26
CA ALA A 342 -15.34 0.65 27.36
C ALA A 342 -16.20 -0.52 26.88
N VAL A 343 -16.91 -0.39 25.75
CA VAL A 343 -17.74 -1.48 25.22
C VAL A 343 -16.91 -2.73 24.89
N PHE A 344 -15.66 -2.55 24.44
CA PHE A 344 -14.73 -3.65 24.18
C PHE A 344 -14.11 -4.25 25.44
N ASN A 345 -14.16 -3.56 26.59
CA ASN A 345 -13.89 -4.20 27.89
C ASN A 345 -15.03 -5.14 28.30
N VAL A 346 -16.29 -4.71 28.07
CA VAL A 346 -17.47 -5.53 28.43
C VAL A 346 -17.61 -6.73 27.51
N VAL A 347 -17.53 -6.50 26.20
CA VAL A 347 -17.62 -7.55 25.18
C VAL A 347 -16.26 -7.72 24.53
N HIS A 348 -15.35 -8.35 25.27
CA HIS A 348 -13.99 -8.53 24.80
C HIS A 348 -13.96 -9.47 23.58
N PRO A 349 -13.38 -9.04 22.43
CA PRO A 349 -13.41 -9.86 21.22
C PRO A 349 -12.78 -11.25 21.38
N ALA A 350 -11.78 -11.37 22.26
CA ALA A 350 -11.16 -12.66 22.52
C ALA A 350 -12.08 -13.62 23.29
N MET A 351 -13.10 -13.15 24.02
CA MET A 351 -14.08 -14.04 24.66
C MET A 351 -15.00 -14.70 23.62
N VAL A 352 -15.32 -13.98 22.56
CA VAL A 352 -16.26 -14.42 21.51
C VAL A 352 -15.57 -15.27 20.45
N MET A 353 -14.32 -14.95 20.10
CA MET A 353 -13.53 -15.68 19.09
C MET A 353 -12.48 -16.61 19.74
N ASN A 354 -12.95 -17.53 20.58
CA ASN A 354 -12.12 -18.56 21.22
C ASN A 354 -12.08 -19.85 20.37
N GLY A 355 -10.88 -20.36 20.07
CA GLY A 355 -10.71 -21.70 19.48
C GLY A 355 -9.49 -21.88 18.57
N PRO A 356 -9.16 -23.13 18.17
CA PRO A 356 -8.12 -23.44 17.20
C PRO A 356 -8.44 -22.79 15.85
N GLY A 357 -7.55 -21.95 15.33
CA GLY A 357 -7.76 -21.19 14.08
C GLY A 357 -8.45 -19.83 14.23
N SER A 358 -8.56 -19.30 15.46
CA SER A 358 -9.02 -17.92 15.72
C SER A 358 -7.99 -16.84 15.33
N ASP A 359 -6.72 -17.23 15.15
CA ASP A 359 -5.66 -16.31 14.76
C ASP A 359 -5.59 -16.20 13.23
N MET A 360 -6.17 -15.11 12.74
CA MET A 360 -6.08 -14.72 11.33
C MET A 360 -4.61 -14.52 10.92
N PRO A 361 -4.16 -15.09 9.78
CA PRO A 361 -2.82 -14.87 9.26
C PRO A 361 -2.59 -13.40 8.90
N GLY A 362 -1.33 -12.95 8.96
CA GLY A 362 -0.97 -11.60 8.57
C GLY A 362 -1.25 -11.31 7.09
N LEU A 363 -1.31 -10.02 6.73
CA LEU A 363 -1.60 -9.57 5.36
C LEU A 363 -0.65 -10.18 4.33
N VAL A 364 0.66 -10.20 4.61
CA VAL A 364 1.69 -10.74 3.70
C VAL A 364 1.50 -12.24 3.43
N ALA A 365 1.19 -13.02 4.48
CA ALA A 365 0.90 -14.44 4.33
C ALA A 365 -0.37 -14.66 3.50
N THR A 366 -1.38 -13.82 3.72
CA THR A 366 -2.66 -13.86 2.99
C THR A 366 -2.49 -13.53 1.50
N MET A 367 -1.67 -12.54 1.17
CA MET A 367 -1.34 -12.17 -0.21
C MET A 367 -0.59 -13.30 -0.91
N LYS A 368 0.40 -13.91 -0.24
CA LYS A 368 1.15 -15.05 -0.77
C LYS A 368 0.25 -16.25 -1.08
N ASP A 369 -0.71 -16.54 -0.20
CA ASP A 369 -1.67 -17.64 -0.38
C ASP A 369 -2.65 -17.37 -1.53
N THR A 370 -3.10 -16.12 -1.67
CA THR A 370 -3.96 -15.68 -2.77
C THR A 370 -3.25 -15.77 -4.12
N SER A 371 -2.01 -15.30 -4.22
CA SER A 371 -1.19 -15.43 -5.43
C SER A 371 -0.95 -16.90 -5.79
N SER A 372 -0.64 -17.74 -4.81
CA SER A 372 -0.42 -19.17 -5.02
C SER A 372 -1.69 -19.87 -5.53
N THR A 373 -2.85 -19.51 -4.99
CA THR A 373 -4.15 -20.06 -5.41
C THR A 373 -4.51 -19.63 -6.84
N ILE A 374 -4.27 -18.36 -7.20
CA ILE A 374 -4.49 -17.85 -8.57
C ILE A 374 -3.60 -18.60 -9.57
N THR A 375 -2.31 -18.78 -9.25
CA THR A 375 -1.38 -19.57 -10.07
C THR A 375 -1.82 -21.04 -10.19
N MET A 376 -2.39 -21.63 -9.14
CA MET A 376 -2.89 -23.01 -9.16
C MET A 376 -4.15 -23.16 -10.01
N SER A 377 -5.12 -22.25 -9.89
CA SER A 377 -6.33 -22.25 -10.73
C SER A 377 -6.02 -22.01 -12.20
N PHE A 378 -5.02 -21.18 -12.50
CA PHE A 378 -4.53 -20.94 -13.84
C PHE A 378 -3.89 -22.20 -14.45
N ASN A 379 -3.00 -22.87 -13.70
CA ASN A 379 -2.40 -24.13 -14.12
C ASN A 379 -3.46 -25.23 -14.33
N LEU A 380 -4.55 -25.25 -13.55
CA LEU A 380 -5.67 -26.18 -13.75
C LEU A 380 -6.45 -25.90 -15.05
N SER A 381 -6.70 -24.62 -15.36
CA SER A 381 -7.43 -24.22 -16.58
C SER A 381 -6.66 -24.63 -17.84
N ILE A 382 -5.35 -24.35 -17.88
CA ILE A 382 -4.49 -24.72 -19.02
C ILE A 382 -4.25 -26.23 -19.08
N SER A 383 -4.06 -26.91 -17.94
CA SER A 383 -3.89 -28.37 -17.90
C SER A 383 -5.12 -29.15 -18.37
N SER A 384 -6.31 -28.54 -18.39
CA SER A 384 -7.53 -29.19 -18.90
C SER A 384 -7.68 -29.12 -20.43
N ARG A 385 -6.90 -28.27 -21.10
CA ARG A 385 -6.86 -28.17 -22.56
C ARG A 385 -6.04 -29.32 -23.16
N ARG A 386 -6.45 -29.78 -24.34
CA ARG A 386 -5.71 -30.75 -25.17
C ARG A 386 -4.74 -29.99 -26.07
N LEU A 387 -3.49 -29.87 -25.64
CA LEU A 387 -2.47 -29.02 -26.25
C LEU A 387 -1.39 -29.83 -26.96
N PHE A 388 -1.05 -29.43 -28.18
CA PHE A 388 0.12 -29.91 -28.91
C PHE A 388 0.97 -28.69 -29.32
N LEU A 389 2.10 -28.52 -28.65
CA LEU A 389 3.10 -27.51 -28.97
C LEU A 389 4.20 -28.09 -29.85
N GLN A 390 4.60 -27.34 -30.87
CA GLN A 390 5.76 -27.63 -31.70
C GLN A 390 6.76 -26.48 -31.60
N MET A 391 7.94 -26.78 -31.06
CA MET A 391 8.99 -25.79 -30.88
C MET A 391 9.70 -25.53 -32.21
N SER A 392 10.22 -24.31 -32.40
CA SER A 392 11.01 -23.93 -33.56
C SER A 392 12.05 -22.87 -33.20
N GLY A 393 13.03 -22.68 -34.08
CA GLY A 393 14.17 -21.79 -33.89
C GLY A 393 15.51 -22.46 -34.19
N ALA A 394 16.53 -21.66 -34.48
CA ALA A 394 17.86 -22.15 -34.81
C ALA A 394 18.49 -22.99 -33.68
N PRO A 395 19.43 -23.90 -33.97
CA PRO A 395 20.24 -24.56 -32.93
C PRO A 395 20.87 -23.50 -31.99
N GLY A 396 20.81 -23.72 -30.68
CA GLY A 396 21.28 -22.74 -29.68
C GLY A 396 20.28 -21.63 -29.31
N ALA A 397 19.12 -21.56 -29.98
CA ALA A 397 18.09 -20.55 -29.71
C ALA A 397 17.31 -20.74 -28.39
N GLY A 398 17.55 -21.81 -27.63
CA GLY A 398 16.88 -22.05 -26.34
C GLY A 398 15.58 -22.88 -26.38
N LYS A 399 15.25 -23.52 -27.51
CA LYS A 399 14.04 -24.36 -27.67
C LYS A 399 13.87 -25.41 -26.57
N SER A 400 14.88 -26.25 -26.37
CA SER A 400 14.84 -27.36 -25.41
C SER A 400 14.69 -26.88 -23.97
N THR A 401 15.32 -25.75 -23.64
CA THR A 401 15.17 -25.09 -22.34
C THR A 401 13.73 -24.60 -22.15
N THR A 402 13.18 -23.90 -23.14
CA THR A 402 11.79 -23.41 -23.09
C THR A 402 10.79 -24.57 -23.02
N ALA A 403 10.98 -25.64 -23.80
CA ALA A 403 10.16 -26.84 -23.77
C ALA A 403 10.14 -27.49 -22.38
N THR A 404 11.32 -27.62 -21.75
CA THR A 404 11.47 -28.18 -20.39
C THR A 404 10.71 -27.36 -19.35
N LEU A 405 10.77 -26.03 -19.46
CA LEU A 405 10.06 -25.12 -18.55
C LEU A 405 8.54 -25.12 -18.74
N LEU A 406 8.07 -25.44 -19.95
CA LEU A 406 6.65 -25.53 -20.29
C LEU A 406 6.03 -26.89 -19.95
N ALA A 407 6.81 -27.98 -19.93
CA ALA A 407 6.27 -29.32 -19.70
C ALA A 407 5.50 -29.47 -18.38
N LYS A 408 6.06 -28.96 -17.28
CA LYS A 408 5.42 -29.04 -15.95
C LYS A 408 4.12 -28.24 -15.86
N PRO A 409 4.04 -26.94 -16.21
CA PRO A 409 2.79 -26.19 -16.13
C PRO A 409 1.72 -26.67 -17.12
N LEU A 410 2.12 -27.21 -18.27
CA LEU A 410 1.18 -27.74 -19.28
C LEU A 410 0.80 -29.20 -19.06
N ASN A 411 1.41 -29.88 -18.08
CA ASN A 411 1.32 -31.33 -17.88
C ASN A 411 1.58 -32.10 -19.20
N ALA A 412 2.62 -31.71 -19.92
CA ALA A 412 2.92 -32.19 -21.27
C ALA A 412 4.16 -33.10 -21.32
N VAL A 413 4.10 -34.10 -22.18
CA VAL A 413 5.24 -34.98 -22.50
C VAL A 413 6.10 -34.28 -23.55
N ILE A 414 7.43 -34.30 -23.39
CA ILE A 414 8.36 -33.78 -24.40
C ILE A 414 8.86 -34.93 -25.27
N LEU A 415 8.78 -34.75 -26.59
CA LEU A 415 9.50 -35.55 -27.57
C LEU A 415 10.58 -34.71 -28.25
N ASP A 416 11.84 -35.05 -27.99
CA ASP A 416 13.01 -34.35 -28.53
C ASP A 416 13.61 -35.15 -29.70
N LEU A 417 13.66 -34.52 -30.88
CA LEU A 417 14.19 -35.15 -32.09
C LEU A 417 15.68 -35.48 -31.98
N ASP A 418 16.47 -34.63 -31.32
CA ASP A 418 17.91 -34.81 -31.20
C ASP A 418 18.25 -35.99 -30.28
N VAL A 419 17.42 -36.24 -29.25
CA VAL A 419 17.54 -37.43 -28.39
C VAL A 419 17.33 -38.70 -29.19
N ILE A 420 16.24 -38.78 -29.97
CA ILE A 420 15.94 -39.95 -30.81
C ILE A 420 17.05 -40.16 -31.86
N LYS A 421 17.43 -39.09 -32.55
CA LYS A 421 18.44 -39.15 -33.61
C LYS A 421 19.81 -39.56 -33.06
N SER A 422 20.23 -39.02 -31.91
CA SER A 422 21.52 -39.38 -31.30
C SER A 422 21.54 -40.85 -30.89
N SER A 423 20.45 -41.37 -30.31
CA SER A 423 20.36 -42.80 -29.97
C SER A 423 20.51 -43.72 -31.20
N LEU A 424 19.99 -43.32 -32.36
CA LEU A 424 20.16 -44.05 -33.62
C LEU A 424 21.60 -43.99 -34.14
N LEU A 425 22.25 -42.83 -34.05
CA LEU A 425 23.66 -42.67 -34.40
C LEU A 425 24.55 -43.54 -33.50
N ASP A 426 24.28 -43.56 -32.20
CA ASP A 426 24.99 -44.39 -31.21
C ASP A 426 24.85 -45.90 -31.48
N SER A 427 23.79 -46.28 -32.18
CA SER A 427 23.58 -47.67 -32.66
C SER A 427 24.34 -47.99 -33.95
N GLY A 428 25.12 -47.05 -34.50
CA GLY A 428 25.95 -47.24 -35.68
C GLY A 428 25.25 -46.95 -37.02
N LEU A 429 24.07 -46.33 -37.01
CA LEU A 429 23.36 -45.98 -38.25
C LEU A 429 23.99 -44.74 -38.94
N PRO A 430 24.04 -44.72 -40.28
CA PRO A 430 24.49 -43.53 -41.02
C PRO A 430 23.65 -42.29 -40.71
N PHE A 431 24.25 -41.10 -40.81
CA PHE A 431 23.63 -39.85 -40.37
C PHE A 431 22.33 -39.50 -41.11
N GLU A 432 22.30 -39.69 -42.43
CA GLU A 432 21.11 -39.41 -43.24
C GLU A 432 19.98 -40.41 -42.95
N GLN A 433 20.31 -41.69 -42.79
CA GLN A 433 19.36 -42.74 -42.45
C GLN A 433 18.78 -42.51 -41.04
N SER A 434 19.63 -42.13 -40.09
CA SER A 434 19.25 -41.80 -38.72
C SER A 434 18.28 -40.61 -38.68
N ALA A 435 18.48 -39.58 -39.51
CA ALA A 435 17.56 -38.45 -39.59
C ALA A 435 16.16 -38.86 -40.11
N LYS A 436 16.10 -39.63 -41.21
CA LYS A 436 14.82 -40.12 -41.78
C LYS A 436 14.05 -41.00 -40.77
N LEU A 437 14.76 -41.91 -40.10
CA LEU A 437 14.16 -42.82 -39.13
C LEU A 437 13.73 -42.09 -37.85
N ALA A 438 14.51 -41.13 -37.37
CA ALA A 438 14.17 -40.32 -36.19
C ALA A 438 12.86 -39.55 -36.38
N TYR A 439 12.65 -38.91 -37.54
CA TYR A 439 11.37 -38.26 -37.83
C TYR A 439 10.21 -39.26 -37.90
N SER A 440 10.41 -40.42 -38.51
CA SER A 440 9.37 -41.46 -38.58
C SER A 440 8.95 -41.95 -37.18
N MET A 441 9.94 -42.21 -36.31
CA MET A 441 9.73 -42.60 -34.91
C MET A 441 9.06 -41.48 -34.11
N LEU A 442 9.53 -40.23 -34.26
CA LEU A 442 8.96 -39.07 -33.58
C LEU A 442 7.45 -38.95 -33.85
N TRP A 443 7.04 -39.03 -35.11
CA TRP A 443 5.62 -38.91 -35.49
C TRP A 443 4.79 -40.11 -35.04
N ALA A 444 5.35 -41.32 -35.08
CA ALA A 444 4.67 -42.50 -34.58
C ALA A 444 4.42 -42.42 -33.06
N LEU A 445 5.43 -41.99 -32.30
CA LEU A 445 5.34 -41.79 -30.85
C LEU A 445 4.39 -40.65 -30.50
N ALA A 446 4.49 -39.51 -31.20
CA ALA A 446 3.59 -38.37 -31.03
C ALA A 446 2.13 -38.78 -31.22
N GLY A 447 1.83 -39.55 -32.28
CA GLY A 447 0.48 -40.05 -32.53
C GLY A 447 -0.03 -40.97 -31.43
N ASN A 448 0.82 -41.81 -30.85
CA ASN A 448 0.44 -42.68 -29.73
C ASN A 448 0.18 -41.89 -28.44
N ILE A 449 1.00 -40.90 -28.13
CA ILE A 449 0.85 -40.04 -26.94
C ILE A 449 -0.43 -39.21 -27.01
N LEU A 450 -0.70 -38.60 -28.16
CA LEU A 450 -1.92 -37.81 -28.36
C LEU A 450 -3.18 -38.70 -28.27
N LYS A 451 -3.14 -39.94 -28.78
CA LYS A 451 -4.24 -40.92 -28.61
C LYS A 451 -4.51 -41.27 -27.16
N GLN A 452 -3.49 -41.25 -26.30
CA GLN A 452 -3.63 -41.48 -24.86
C GLN A 452 -4.16 -40.24 -24.12
N GLY A 453 -4.33 -39.10 -24.80
CA GLY A 453 -4.90 -37.89 -24.22
C GLY A 453 -3.89 -36.99 -23.52
N HIS A 454 -2.60 -37.24 -23.66
CA HIS A 454 -1.56 -36.42 -23.03
C HIS A 454 -1.22 -35.19 -23.88
N ASN A 455 -1.03 -34.04 -23.23
CA ASN A 455 -0.45 -32.87 -23.86
C ASN A 455 0.96 -33.18 -24.34
N LEU A 456 1.33 -32.62 -25.48
CA LEU A 456 2.58 -32.96 -26.16
C LEU A 456 3.36 -31.71 -26.52
N ILE A 457 4.66 -31.73 -26.27
CA ILE A 457 5.63 -30.77 -26.79
C ILE A 457 6.59 -31.53 -27.71
N VAL A 458 6.65 -31.17 -28.99
CA VAL A 458 7.66 -31.69 -29.91
C VAL A 458 8.77 -30.65 -30.05
N ASP A 459 9.98 -30.99 -29.60
CA ASP A 459 11.16 -30.17 -29.81
C ASP A 459 11.90 -30.64 -31.06
N CYS A 460 11.69 -29.93 -32.17
CA CYS A 460 12.37 -30.17 -33.43
C CYS A 460 12.62 -28.85 -34.17
N THR A 461 13.68 -28.78 -34.96
CA THR A 461 13.89 -27.61 -35.83
C THR A 461 12.90 -27.67 -37.00
N CYS A 462 11.91 -26.78 -37.04
CA CYS A 462 10.87 -26.73 -38.09
C CYS A 462 11.38 -26.18 -39.42
N ASN A 463 12.48 -26.72 -39.92
CA ASN A 463 13.19 -26.20 -41.09
C ASN A 463 12.53 -26.57 -42.42
N PHE A 464 11.46 -27.37 -42.41
CA PHE A 464 10.76 -27.83 -43.61
C PHE A 464 9.25 -27.74 -43.42
N LYS A 465 8.56 -27.26 -44.47
CA LYS A 465 7.09 -27.14 -44.48
C LYS A 465 6.38 -28.46 -44.18
N GLU A 466 6.95 -29.60 -44.60
CA GLU A 466 6.37 -30.92 -44.36
C GLU A 466 6.25 -31.24 -42.86
N ILE A 467 7.22 -30.82 -42.03
CA ILE A 467 7.23 -31.07 -40.59
C ILE A 467 6.04 -30.37 -39.93
N ILE A 468 5.76 -29.14 -40.34
CA ILE A 468 4.64 -28.34 -39.83
C ILE A 468 3.32 -28.93 -40.31
N THR A 469 3.21 -29.24 -41.61
CA THR A 469 2.00 -29.87 -42.16
C THR A 469 1.66 -31.17 -41.43
N ARG A 470 2.66 -32.01 -41.13
CA ARG A 470 2.46 -33.25 -40.36
C ARG A 470 2.03 -32.97 -38.93
N GLY A 471 2.69 -32.04 -38.22
CA GLY A 471 2.32 -31.65 -36.86
C GLY A 471 0.88 -31.14 -36.76
N THR A 472 0.52 -30.19 -37.64
CA THR A 472 -0.85 -29.64 -37.71
C THR A 472 -1.90 -30.70 -38.07
N ALA A 473 -1.60 -31.58 -39.04
CA ALA A 473 -2.52 -32.66 -39.41
C ALA A 473 -2.72 -33.67 -38.27
N LEU A 474 -1.66 -34.00 -37.54
CA LEU A 474 -1.70 -34.92 -36.42
C LEU A 474 -2.51 -34.34 -35.24
N ALA A 475 -2.27 -33.06 -34.90
CA ALA A 475 -3.04 -32.35 -33.87
C ALA A 475 -4.54 -32.32 -34.21
N LYS A 476 -4.87 -31.92 -35.44
CA LYS A 476 -6.25 -31.86 -35.93
C LYS A 476 -6.93 -33.24 -35.91
N GLY A 477 -6.22 -34.29 -36.34
CA GLY A 477 -6.74 -35.66 -36.34
C GLY A 477 -6.99 -36.22 -34.93
N ALA A 478 -6.24 -35.76 -33.93
CA ALA A 478 -6.40 -36.17 -32.52
C ALA A 478 -7.34 -35.25 -31.71
N GLY A 479 -7.81 -34.14 -32.29
CA GLY A 479 -8.62 -33.13 -31.59
C GLY A 479 -7.82 -32.32 -30.55
N PHE A 480 -6.56 -32.03 -30.85
CA PHE A 480 -5.67 -31.20 -30.05
C PHE A 480 -5.50 -29.83 -30.69
N GLU A 481 -5.36 -28.82 -29.84
CA GLU A 481 -5.03 -27.47 -30.24
C GLU A 481 -3.53 -27.36 -30.54
N TYR A 482 -3.20 -26.99 -31.78
CA TYR A 482 -1.82 -26.89 -32.24
C TYR A 482 -1.27 -25.48 -32.03
N TRP A 483 -0.10 -25.39 -31.39
CA TRP A 483 0.63 -24.15 -31.16
C TRP A 483 2.06 -24.26 -31.69
N TYR A 484 2.47 -23.26 -32.46
CA TYR A 484 3.83 -23.16 -32.98
C TYR A 484 4.61 -22.12 -32.18
N ILE A 485 5.66 -22.56 -31.48
CA ILE A 485 6.44 -21.71 -30.57
C ILE A 485 7.82 -21.46 -31.19
N GLU A 486 8.04 -20.24 -31.68
CA GLU A 486 9.30 -19.84 -32.29
C GLU A 486 10.21 -19.17 -31.26
N CYS A 487 11.33 -19.83 -30.93
CA CYS A 487 12.38 -19.27 -30.09
C CYS A 487 13.33 -18.41 -30.94
N ARG A 488 13.24 -17.09 -30.79
CA ARG A 488 14.03 -16.11 -31.54
C ARG A 488 14.83 -15.23 -30.58
N PRO A 489 16.10 -15.57 -30.28
CA PRO A 489 16.93 -14.74 -29.43
C PRO A 489 17.33 -13.48 -30.20
N LYS A 490 17.17 -12.31 -29.59
CA LYS A 490 17.70 -11.04 -30.11
C LYS A 490 19.18 -10.89 -29.78
N VAL A 491 20.00 -11.78 -30.31
CA VAL A 491 21.45 -11.79 -30.10
C VAL A 491 22.16 -12.00 -31.44
N ASP A 492 23.38 -11.49 -31.53
CA ASP A 492 24.21 -11.67 -32.72
C ASP A 492 24.58 -13.15 -32.92
N ILE A 493 24.88 -13.52 -34.17
CA ILE A 493 25.18 -14.91 -34.55
C ILE A 493 26.40 -15.47 -33.81
N GLU A 494 27.32 -14.59 -33.42
CA GLU A 494 28.51 -14.90 -32.63
C GLU A 494 28.14 -15.40 -31.23
N VAL A 495 27.09 -14.83 -30.60
CA VAL A 495 26.58 -15.29 -29.29
C VAL A 495 25.94 -16.66 -29.43
N LEU A 496 25.25 -16.94 -30.54
CA LEU A 496 24.74 -18.28 -30.82
C LEU A 496 25.87 -19.29 -31.05
N ASP A 497 26.94 -18.89 -31.76
CA ASP A 497 28.13 -19.73 -31.95
C ASP A 497 28.80 -20.07 -30.62
N GLU A 498 28.95 -19.08 -29.73
CA GLU A 498 29.49 -19.29 -28.38
C GLU A 498 28.63 -20.27 -27.57
N ARG A 499 27.30 -20.12 -27.59
CA ARG A 499 26.37 -21.08 -26.93
C ARG A 499 26.52 -22.50 -27.49
N LEU A 500 26.75 -22.64 -28.80
CA LEU A 500 26.90 -23.94 -29.45
C LEU A 500 28.25 -24.60 -29.14
N ARG A 501 29.32 -23.81 -28.95
CA ARG A 501 30.65 -24.33 -28.60
C ARG A 501 30.79 -24.67 -27.12
N THR A 502 30.11 -23.92 -26.25
CA THR A 502 30.19 -24.08 -24.79
C THR A 502 29.28 -25.19 -24.25
N ARG A 503 28.26 -25.60 -25.01
CA ARG A 503 27.35 -26.68 -24.59
C ARG A 503 27.98 -28.07 -24.72
N VAL A 504 27.48 -29.00 -23.92
CA VAL A 504 27.66 -30.44 -24.15
C VAL A 504 26.69 -30.86 -25.26
N ALA A 505 27.18 -31.01 -26.48
CA ALA A 505 26.37 -31.36 -27.65
C ALA A 505 26.08 -32.87 -27.68
N MET A 506 24.84 -33.24 -28.04
CA MET A 506 24.54 -34.62 -28.42
C MET A 506 25.12 -34.94 -29.81
N ARG A 507 25.27 -36.22 -30.13
CA ARG A 507 25.89 -36.67 -31.39
C ARG A 507 25.18 -36.15 -32.66
N SER A 508 23.86 -35.98 -32.60
CA SER A 508 23.08 -35.41 -33.71
C SER A 508 23.25 -33.91 -33.91
N GLN A 509 23.83 -33.22 -32.91
CA GLN A 509 23.81 -31.78 -32.78
C GLN A 509 25.08 -31.12 -33.30
N ARG A 510 24.92 -29.88 -33.79
CA ARG A 510 26.01 -29.03 -34.27
C ARG A 510 26.86 -28.54 -33.08
N THR A 511 28.17 -28.44 -33.25
CA THR A 511 29.08 -27.90 -32.22
C THR A 511 29.43 -26.42 -32.44
N GLY A 512 28.89 -25.80 -33.49
CA GLY A 512 29.06 -24.39 -33.82
C GLY A 512 28.17 -24.00 -35.01
N VAL A 513 28.16 -22.71 -35.34
CA VAL A 513 27.51 -22.16 -36.54
C VAL A 513 28.19 -22.71 -37.80
N ARG A 514 29.53 -22.70 -37.80
CA ARG A 514 30.37 -23.17 -38.91
C ARG A 514 30.79 -24.64 -38.79
N ASN A 515 30.40 -25.30 -37.71
CA ASN A 515 30.79 -26.68 -37.41
C ASN A 515 29.55 -27.59 -37.47
N PRO A 516 29.40 -28.44 -38.51
CA PRO A 516 28.30 -29.40 -38.59
C PRO A 516 28.39 -30.45 -37.45
N PRO A 517 27.35 -31.27 -37.26
CA PRO A 517 27.40 -32.42 -36.35
C PRO A 517 28.55 -33.37 -36.69
N VAL A 518 29.04 -34.10 -35.69
CA VAL A 518 30.25 -34.95 -35.79
C VAL A 518 30.16 -35.98 -36.92
N ASP A 519 29.01 -36.64 -37.09
CA ASP A 519 28.77 -37.61 -38.16
C ASP A 519 28.08 -36.99 -39.39
N GLY A 520 27.93 -35.67 -39.41
CA GLY A 520 27.37 -34.93 -40.54
C GLY A 520 28.39 -34.77 -41.67
N ASP A 521 27.91 -34.61 -42.89
CA ASP A 521 28.79 -34.45 -44.04
C ASP A 521 29.58 -33.14 -43.95
N ALA A 522 30.89 -33.25 -43.80
CA ALA A 522 31.84 -32.13 -43.71
C ALA A 522 32.27 -31.61 -45.10
N SER A 523 31.66 -32.12 -46.18
CA SER A 523 32.00 -31.83 -47.58
C SER A 523 31.67 -30.40 -48.06
N HIS A 524 30.93 -29.62 -47.27
CA HIS A 524 30.53 -28.25 -47.60
C HIS A 524 31.48 -27.21 -46.98
N GLU A 525 31.94 -26.23 -47.78
CA GLU A 525 32.76 -25.11 -47.33
C GLU A 525 32.13 -24.33 -46.15
N HIS A 526 32.95 -23.83 -45.22
CA HIS A 526 32.48 -23.13 -44.01
C HIS A 526 31.54 -21.94 -44.31
N GLU A 527 31.73 -21.24 -45.43
CA GLU A 527 30.86 -20.13 -45.87
C GLU A 527 29.44 -20.61 -46.23
N GLN A 528 29.31 -21.82 -46.79
CA GLN A 528 28.01 -22.41 -47.12
C GLN A 528 27.24 -22.84 -45.86
N GLN A 529 27.95 -23.28 -44.81
CA GLN A 529 27.32 -23.68 -43.54
C GLN A 529 26.78 -22.48 -42.75
N GLU A 530 27.50 -21.36 -42.73
CA GLU A 530 27.00 -20.14 -42.09
C GLU A 530 25.80 -19.56 -42.84
N ALA A 531 25.84 -19.51 -44.18
CA ALA A 531 24.72 -19.04 -44.99
C ALA A 531 23.45 -19.88 -44.77
N LEU A 532 23.60 -21.21 -44.67
CA LEU A 532 22.49 -22.11 -44.34
C LEU A 532 21.93 -21.84 -42.93
N PHE A 533 22.79 -21.59 -41.96
CA PHE A 533 22.39 -21.29 -40.59
C PHE A 533 21.63 -19.96 -40.49
N ARG A 534 22.12 -18.91 -41.16
CA ARG A 534 21.44 -17.60 -41.27
C ARG A 534 20.06 -17.74 -41.90
N ARG A 535 19.93 -18.54 -42.96
CA ARG A 535 18.62 -18.82 -43.58
C ARG A 535 17.60 -19.39 -42.58
N TRP A 536 18.02 -20.25 -41.66
CA TRP A 536 17.12 -20.81 -40.64
C TRP A 536 16.69 -19.79 -39.57
N ILE A 537 17.50 -18.76 -39.32
CA ILE A 537 17.17 -17.66 -38.42
C ILE A 537 16.22 -16.68 -39.11
N ASP A 538 16.56 -16.28 -40.32
CA ASP A 538 15.89 -15.17 -41.00
C ASP A 538 14.57 -15.59 -41.65
N ASN A 539 14.46 -16.85 -42.10
CA ASN A 539 13.31 -17.36 -42.83
C ASN A 539 12.81 -18.70 -42.28
N PRO A 540 12.35 -18.76 -41.03
CA PRO A 540 11.76 -19.98 -40.49
C PRO A 540 10.43 -20.30 -41.19
N TYR A 541 10.15 -21.58 -41.38
CA TYR A 541 8.82 -22.01 -41.81
C TYR A 541 7.87 -21.97 -40.61
N GLY A 542 6.68 -21.40 -40.77
CA GLY A 542 5.65 -21.34 -39.72
C GLY A 542 4.23 -21.55 -40.29
N PRO A 543 3.25 -21.97 -39.46
CA PRO A 543 1.84 -21.91 -39.81
C PRO A 543 1.33 -20.46 -39.85
N LYS A 544 0.11 -20.23 -40.34
CA LYS A 544 -0.51 -18.90 -40.37
C LYS A 544 -1.14 -18.49 -39.03
N ASP A 545 -1.66 -19.47 -38.30
CA ASP A 545 -2.41 -19.27 -37.07
C ASP A 545 -1.68 -19.91 -35.87
N ASN A 546 -2.00 -19.47 -34.65
CA ASN A 546 -1.46 -19.99 -33.39
C ASN A 546 0.08 -20.01 -33.32
N VAL A 547 0.69 -18.87 -33.65
CA VAL A 547 2.14 -18.65 -33.63
C VAL A 547 2.50 -17.75 -32.46
N ILE A 548 3.43 -18.20 -31.61
CA ILE A 548 4.01 -17.38 -30.55
C ILE A 548 5.51 -17.25 -30.81
N VAL A 549 5.99 -16.02 -30.95
CA VAL A 549 7.43 -15.71 -31.07
C VAL A 549 7.97 -15.29 -29.71
N VAL A 550 8.91 -16.06 -29.18
CA VAL A 550 9.49 -15.91 -27.84
C VAL A 550 10.89 -15.34 -27.94
N ASP A 551 11.14 -14.27 -27.21
CA ASP A 551 12.46 -13.65 -27.14
C ASP A 551 13.35 -14.34 -26.10
N THR A 552 14.13 -15.31 -26.55
CA THR A 552 15.00 -16.13 -25.69
C THR A 552 16.32 -15.46 -25.31
N SER A 553 16.46 -14.15 -25.54
CA SER A 553 17.50 -13.33 -24.90
C SER A 553 17.17 -13.01 -23.43
N LYS A 554 15.89 -13.07 -23.05
CA LYS A 554 15.39 -12.79 -21.71
C LYS A 554 15.61 -13.96 -20.75
N HIS A 555 15.41 -13.72 -19.45
CA HIS A 555 15.48 -14.77 -18.45
C HIS A 555 14.48 -15.91 -18.77
N SER A 556 14.86 -17.14 -18.46
CA SER A 556 14.12 -18.34 -18.88
C SER A 556 12.68 -18.40 -18.32
N ASP A 557 12.46 -17.90 -17.10
CA ASP A 557 11.11 -17.75 -16.52
C ASP A 557 10.22 -16.75 -17.29
N GLN A 558 10.81 -15.66 -17.79
CA GLN A 558 10.06 -14.67 -18.59
C GLN A 558 9.64 -15.25 -19.94
N CYS A 559 10.49 -16.10 -20.53
CA CYS A 559 10.16 -16.82 -21.76
C CYS A 559 8.96 -17.76 -21.56
N ARG A 560 8.93 -18.48 -20.44
CA ARG A 560 7.79 -19.34 -20.05
C ARG A 560 6.52 -18.51 -19.91
N GLU A 561 6.56 -17.41 -19.18
CA GLU A 561 5.39 -16.55 -18.96
C GLU A 561 4.87 -15.93 -20.26
N GLN A 562 5.76 -15.52 -21.16
CA GLN A 562 5.39 -14.99 -22.47
C GLN A 562 4.60 -16.02 -23.29
N VAL A 563 5.01 -17.30 -23.28
CA VAL A 563 4.28 -18.37 -23.97
C VAL A 563 2.92 -18.62 -23.33
N LEU A 564 2.87 -18.77 -22.01
CA LEU A 564 1.62 -19.06 -21.30
C LEU A 564 0.59 -17.94 -21.49
N LYS A 565 1.03 -16.68 -21.47
CA LYS A 565 0.16 -15.53 -21.74
C LYS A 565 -0.28 -15.47 -23.20
N GLY A 566 0.61 -15.74 -24.15
CA GLY A 566 0.26 -15.76 -25.57
C GLY A 566 -0.71 -16.86 -25.98
N MET A 567 -0.88 -17.90 -25.16
CA MET A 567 -1.89 -18.95 -25.35
C MET A 567 -3.25 -18.63 -24.69
N GLU A 568 -3.30 -17.55 -23.90
CA GLU A 568 -4.51 -17.04 -23.23
C GLU A 568 -5.24 -16.01 -24.10
N GLU A 569 -4.49 -15.13 -24.77
CA GLU A 569 -4.96 -14.16 -25.77
C GLU A 569 -5.42 -14.86 -27.06
#